data_AF-A0A920PQV6-F1
#
_entry.id   AF-A0A920PQV6-F1
#
_cell.length_a   1.000
_cell.length_b   1.000
_cell.length_c   1.000
_cell.angle_alpha   90.00
_cell.angle_beta   90.00
_cell.angle_gamma   90.00
#
_symmetry.space_group_name_H-M   'P 1'
#
loop_
_entity.id
_entity.type
_entity.pdbx_description
1 polymer ?
#
loop_
_entity_poly.entity_id
_entity_poly.type
_entity_poly.pdbx_seq_one_letter_code
_entity_poly.pdbx_strand_id
1 'polypeptide(L)'
;MSWDRIILALGIPLHAIFFALMLAQVEPFHTFFYLFAWWTFIPVIGAINRLKTGQSLVLGDVSPGFFWMASCSVVVWLFFESWNFHLQNWLYHGIIEITWLRWICYALSFATVIPALLETDLLLGSLRIFRRLTGPAFRSLPGFFMPA
;
A
#
# COMPACT_ATOMS: atom_id res chain seq x y z
N MET A 1 -5.01 28.01 -1.00
CA MET A 1 -4.32 26.90 -0.30
C MET A 1 -4.07 25.81 -1.33
N SER A 2 -2.84 25.34 -1.54
CA SER A 2 -2.60 24.25 -2.51
C SER A 2 -3.30 22.97 -2.04
N TRP A 3 -3.83 22.18 -2.96
CA TRP A 3 -4.57 20.94 -2.67
C TRP A 3 -3.82 19.99 -1.73
N ASP A 4 -2.49 19.93 -1.83
CA ASP A 4 -1.62 19.14 -0.96
C ASP A 4 -1.73 19.54 0.51
N ARG A 5 -1.76 20.85 0.78
CA ARG A 5 -1.85 21.35 2.15
C ARG A 5 -3.20 21.03 2.77
N ILE A 6 -4.27 20.96 1.97
CA ILE A 6 -5.59 20.50 2.42
C ILE A 6 -5.53 19.01 2.76
N ILE A 7 -4.93 18.19 1.88
CA ILE A 7 -4.77 16.75 2.11
C ILE A 7 -3.99 16.50 3.40
N LEU A 8 -2.90 17.23 3.65
CA LEU A 8 -2.14 17.08 4.89
C LEU A 8 -2.91 17.59 6.12
N ALA A 9 -3.54 18.76 6.02
CA ALA A 9 -4.29 19.36 7.12
C ALA A 9 -5.48 18.50 7.57
N LEU A 10 -6.08 17.72 6.66
CA LEU A 10 -7.18 16.81 6.98
C LEU A 10 -6.69 15.38 7.26
N GLY A 11 -5.78 14.88 6.44
CA GLY A 11 -5.33 13.49 6.48
C GLY A 11 -4.54 13.15 7.76
N ILE A 12 -3.69 14.05 8.23
CA ILE A 12 -2.89 13.81 9.45
C ILE A 12 -3.80 13.75 10.69
N PRO A 13 -4.69 14.73 10.96
CA PRO A 13 -5.62 14.63 12.08
C PRO A 13 -6.55 13.42 11.97
N LEU A 14 -7.08 13.12 10.77
CA LEU A 14 -7.92 11.94 10.59
C LEU A 14 -7.19 10.65 10.92
N HIS A 15 -5.94 10.49 10.47
CA HIS A 15 -5.14 9.32 10.79
C HIS A 15 -4.91 9.19 12.30
N ALA A 16 -4.58 10.30 12.98
CA ALA A 16 -4.40 10.32 14.42
C ALA A 16 -5.70 10.00 15.18
N ILE A 17 -6.84 10.51 14.72
CA ILE A 17 -8.16 10.22 15.27
C ILE A 17 -8.49 8.73 15.12
N PHE A 18 -8.31 8.16 13.93
CA PHE A 18 -8.57 6.73 13.71
C PHE A 18 -7.65 5.85 14.55
N PHE A 19 -6.39 6.24 14.73
CA PHE A 19 -5.47 5.57 15.63
C PHE A 19 -5.94 5.62 17.09
N ALA A 20 -6.37 6.80 17.56
CA ALA A 20 -6.90 6.97 18.91
C ALA A 20 -8.20 6.16 19.14
N LEU A 21 -9.10 6.14 18.16
CA LEU A 21 -10.35 5.37 18.22
C LEU A 21 -10.09 3.85 18.24
N MET A 22 -9.07 3.39 17.49
CA MET A 22 -8.62 1.99 17.55
C MET A 22 -8.07 1.64 18.94
N LEU A 23 -7.22 2.50 19.52
CA LEU A 23 -6.70 2.30 20.88
C LEU A 23 -7.82 2.30 21.93
N ALA A 24 -8.85 3.13 21.73
CA ALA A 24 -10.04 3.17 22.58
C ALA A 24 -11.03 2.03 22.31
N GLN A 25 -10.71 1.09 21.40
CA GLN A 25 -11.55 -0.07 21.06
C GLN A 25 -12.96 0.32 20.57
N VAL A 26 -13.08 1.48 19.91
CA VAL A 26 -14.36 1.98 19.41
C VAL A 26 -14.67 1.35 18.05
N GLU A 27 -15.80 0.65 17.96
CA GLU A 27 -16.28 0.10 16.68
C GLU A 27 -16.92 1.18 15.80
N PRO A 28 -16.76 1.13 14.46
CA PRO A 28 -16.05 0.13 13.66
C PRO A 28 -14.54 0.40 13.49
N PHE A 29 -13.99 1.43 14.12
CA PHE A 29 -12.60 1.86 13.90
C PHE A 29 -11.57 0.86 14.41
N HIS A 30 -11.92 0.08 15.42
CA HIS A 30 -11.10 -1.01 15.92
C HIS A 30 -11.03 -2.18 14.93
N THR A 31 -12.18 -2.74 14.51
CA THR A 31 -12.21 -3.86 13.56
C THR A 31 -11.67 -3.50 12.17
N PHE A 32 -12.00 -2.31 11.67
CA PHE A 32 -11.62 -1.87 10.33
C PHE A 32 -10.40 -0.93 10.31
N PHE A 33 -9.61 -0.92 11.40
CA PHE A 33 -8.47 -0.01 11.55
C PHE A 33 -7.53 -0.01 10.35
N TYR A 34 -7.24 -1.20 9.79
CA TYR A 34 -6.39 -1.34 8.61
C TYR A 34 -6.86 -0.42 7.47
N LEU A 35 -8.14 -0.48 7.10
CA LEU A 35 -8.66 0.36 6.02
C LEU A 35 -8.50 1.85 6.35
N PHE A 36 -8.91 2.27 7.54
CA PHE A 36 -8.81 3.67 7.95
C PHE A 36 -7.37 4.19 7.96
N ALA A 37 -6.43 3.38 8.46
CA ALA A 37 -5.01 3.71 8.52
C ALA A 37 -4.40 3.86 7.13
N TRP A 38 -4.57 2.86 6.25
CA TRP A 38 -3.94 2.88 4.93
C TRP A 38 -4.55 3.92 3.99
N TRP A 39 -5.88 4.10 4.00
CA TRP A 39 -6.56 5.07 3.14
C TRP A 39 -6.33 6.53 3.57
N THR A 40 -5.91 6.78 4.81
CA THR A 40 -5.41 8.11 5.23
C THR A 40 -3.91 8.26 5.01
N PHE A 41 -3.13 7.19 5.18
CA PHE A 41 -1.67 7.20 4.99
C PHE A 41 -1.25 7.47 3.54
N ILE A 42 -1.84 6.76 2.58
CA ILE A 42 -1.49 6.86 1.15
C ILE A 42 -1.56 8.31 0.62
N PRO A 43 -2.69 9.04 0.77
CA PRO A 43 -2.78 10.41 0.29
C PRO A 43 -1.87 11.37 1.06
N VAL A 44 -1.61 11.12 2.35
CA VAL A 44 -0.67 11.92 3.15
C VAL A 44 0.76 11.79 2.60
N ILE A 45 1.23 10.57 2.33
CA ILE A 45 2.57 10.37 1.72
C ILE A 45 2.61 10.96 0.32
N GLY A 46 1.58 10.75 -0.51
CA GLY A 46 1.51 11.33 -1.85
C GLY A 46 1.62 12.86 -1.82
N ALA A 47 0.91 13.53 -0.91
CA ALA A 47 0.99 14.98 -0.74
C ALA A 47 2.38 15.44 -0.25
N ILE A 48 3.02 14.70 0.66
CA ILE A 48 4.40 14.98 1.09
C ILE A 48 5.36 14.88 -0.09
N ASN A 49 5.24 13.82 -0.89
CA ASN A 49 6.10 13.59 -2.05
C ASN A 49 5.94 14.67 -3.11
N ARG A 50 4.70 15.06 -3.43
CA ARG A 50 4.44 16.14 -4.39
C ARG A 50 5.00 17.47 -3.91
N LEU A 51 4.92 17.77 -2.61
CA LEU A 51 5.52 18.98 -2.04
C LEU A 51 7.06 18.96 -2.03
N LYS A 52 7.69 17.78 -1.90
CA LYS A 52 9.16 17.64 -1.84
C LYS A 52 9.83 17.54 -3.20
N THR A 53 9.23 16.79 -4.12
CA THR A 53 9.84 16.38 -5.39
C THR A 53 9.09 16.92 -6.62
N GLY A 54 7.88 17.45 -6.42
CA GLY A 54 6.98 17.82 -7.52
C GLY A 54 6.26 16.63 -8.17
N GLN A 55 6.43 15.41 -7.65
CA GLN A 55 5.86 14.19 -8.23
C GLN A 55 5.17 13.33 -7.16
N SER A 56 4.03 12.75 -7.52
CA SER A 56 3.35 11.69 -6.76
C SER A 56 2.72 10.69 -7.74
N LEU A 57 2.93 9.41 -7.47
CA LEU A 57 2.36 8.27 -8.21
C LEU A 57 0.86 8.11 -7.92
N VAL A 58 0.44 8.43 -6.69
CA VAL A 58 -0.95 8.31 -6.23
C VAL A 58 -1.80 9.51 -6.66
N LEU A 59 -1.25 10.72 -6.61
CA LEU A 59 -1.99 11.93 -6.97
C LEU A 59 -2.07 12.19 -8.48
N GLY A 60 -1.51 11.29 -9.30
CA GLY A 60 -1.69 11.28 -10.75
C GLY A 60 -0.66 12.09 -11.53
N ASP A 61 0.44 12.52 -10.90
CA ASP A 61 1.48 13.29 -11.57
C ASP A 61 2.37 12.39 -12.46
N VAL A 62 2.36 11.07 -12.25
CA VAL A 62 3.22 10.09 -12.93
C VAL A 62 2.45 8.82 -13.32
N SER A 63 2.67 8.32 -14.55
CA SER A 63 2.14 7.06 -15.07
C SER A 63 2.87 5.86 -14.44
N PRO A 64 2.21 4.74 -14.08
CA PRO A 64 0.90 4.26 -14.56
C PRO A 64 -0.33 4.69 -13.72
N GLY A 65 -0.16 5.54 -12.72
CA GLY A 65 -1.24 6.09 -11.89
C GLY A 65 -1.80 5.12 -10.85
N PHE A 66 -2.61 5.66 -9.93
CA PHE A 66 -3.12 4.93 -8.76
C PHE A 66 -3.91 3.66 -9.10
N PHE A 67 -4.84 3.74 -10.05
CA PHE A 67 -5.73 2.62 -10.37
C PHE A 67 -4.98 1.41 -10.89
N TRP A 68 -3.98 1.61 -11.76
CA TRP A 68 -3.15 0.52 -12.24
C TRP A 68 -2.38 -0.15 -11.10
N MET A 69 -1.73 0.65 -10.25
CA MET A 69 -0.99 0.13 -9.09
C MET A 69 -1.91 -0.62 -8.13
N ALA A 70 -3.11 -0.09 -7.86
CA ALA A 70 -4.11 -0.73 -7.01
C ALA A 70 -4.58 -2.07 -7.60
N SER A 71 -4.86 -2.14 -8.90
CA SER A 71 -5.23 -3.39 -9.57
C SER A 71 -4.12 -4.42 -9.53
N CYS A 72 -2.87 -4.03 -9.81
CA CYS A 72 -1.72 -4.91 -9.65
C CYS A 72 -1.58 -5.40 -8.19
N SER A 73 -1.82 -4.51 -7.23
CA SER A 73 -1.75 -4.83 -5.80
C SER A 73 -2.75 -5.92 -5.42
N VAL A 74 -3.99 -5.79 -5.89
CA VAL A 74 -5.03 -6.80 -5.66
C VAL A 74 -4.61 -8.15 -6.24
N VAL A 75 -4.13 -8.20 -7.48
CA VAL A 75 -3.70 -9.46 -8.11
C VAL A 75 -2.56 -10.13 -7.34
N VAL A 76 -1.54 -9.35 -6.97
CA VAL A 76 -0.39 -9.84 -6.20
C VAL A 76 -0.83 -10.39 -4.85
N TRP A 77 -1.71 -9.69 -4.14
CA TRP A 77 -2.21 -10.16 -2.86
C TRP A 77 -3.11 -11.39 -2.96
N LEU A 78 -3.94 -11.50 -3.99
CA LEU A 78 -4.73 -12.71 -4.23
C LEU A 78 -3.83 -13.93 -4.50
N PHE A 79 -2.69 -13.74 -5.16
CA PHE A 79 -1.70 -14.79 -5.33
C PHE A 79 -1.10 -15.22 -3.98
N PHE A 80 -0.69 -14.26 -3.13
CA PHE A 80 -0.21 -14.57 -1.78
C PHE A 80 -1.28 -15.23 -0.90
N GLU A 81 -2.53 -14.77 -0.98
CA GLU A 81 -3.66 -15.34 -0.26
C GLU A 81 -3.90 -16.80 -0.64
N SER A 82 -3.82 -17.10 -1.94
CA SER A 82 -3.96 -18.47 -2.46
C SER A 82 -2.88 -19.40 -1.87
N TRP A 83 -1.66 -18.89 -1.73
CA TRP A 83 -0.56 -19.64 -1.11
C TRP A 83 -0.75 -19.77 0.40
N ASN A 84 -1.23 -18.72 1.07
CA ASN A 84 -1.53 -18.73 2.49
C ASN A 84 -2.60 -19.78 2.84
N PHE A 85 -3.63 -19.88 2.00
CA PHE A 85 -4.66 -20.90 2.11
C PHE A 85 -4.09 -22.32 1.98
N HIS A 86 -3.18 -22.53 1.03
CA HIS A 86 -2.50 -23.82 0.83
C HIS A 86 -1.62 -24.21 2.02
N LEU A 87 -0.87 -23.25 2.57
CA LEU A 87 0.03 -23.47 3.69
C LEU A 87 -0.70 -23.53 5.06
N GLN A 88 -1.98 -23.16 5.13
CA GLN A 88 -2.75 -23.05 6.38
C GLN A 88 -2.05 -22.16 7.43
N ASN A 89 -1.29 -21.17 6.98
CA ASN A 89 -0.40 -20.40 7.84
C ASN A 89 -1.15 -19.41 8.75
N TRP A 90 -2.32 -18.90 8.32
CA TRP A 90 -3.04 -17.84 9.03
C TRP A 90 -4.42 -18.31 9.52
N LEU A 91 -4.67 -18.07 10.81
CA LEU A 91 -5.99 -18.24 11.45
C LEU A 91 -6.67 -16.88 11.55
N TYR A 92 -7.69 -16.67 10.73
CA TYR A 92 -8.47 -15.45 10.71
C TYR A 92 -9.46 -15.42 11.90
N HIS A 93 -9.24 -14.51 12.85
CA HIS A 93 -10.14 -14.25 13.98
C HIS A 93 -10.89 -12.93 13.76
N GLY A 94 -12.16 -12.85 14.18
CA GLY A 94 -12.96 -11.63 14.08
C GLY A 94 -13.38 -11.25 12.65
N ILE A 95 -13.60 -12.26 11.78
CA ILE A 95 -14.01 -12.02 10.40
C ILE A 95 -15.45 -11.52 10.33
N ILE A 96 -15.68 -10.54 9.47
CA ILE A 96 -17.02 -10.05 9.13
C ILE A 96 -17.87 -11.21 8.59
N GLU A 97 -19.00 -11.49 9.24
CA GLU A 97 -19.93 -12.56 8.85
C GLU A 97 -20.60 -12.28 7.50
N ILE A 98 -20.76 -11.00 7.16
CA ILE A 98 -21.38 -10.54 5.92
C ILE A 98 -20.41 -10.73 4.74
N THR A 99 -20.67 -11.77 3.93
CA THR A 99 -19.81 -12.19 2.82
C THR A 99 -19.49 -11.07 1.81
N TRP A 100 -20.49 -10.29 1.37
CA TRP A 100 -20.26 -9.25 0.37
C TRP A 100 -19.40 -8.09 0.93
N LEU A 101 -19.64 -7.71 2.18
CA LEU A 101 -18.87 -6.66 2.85
C LEU A 101 -17.41 -7.09 3.04
N ARG A 102 -17.20 -8.36 3.43
CA ARG A 102 -15.87 -8.96 3.56
C ARG A 102 -15.06 -8.87 2.26
N TRP A 103 -15.65 -9.24 1.13
CA TRP A 103 -14.96 -9.17 -0.17
C TRP A 103 -14.60 -7.74 -0.57
N ILE A 104 -15.48 -6.77 -0.31
CA ILE A 104 -15.18 -5.35 -0.55
C ILE A 104 -14.02 -4.90 0.33
N CYS A 105 -14.04 -5.24 1.63
CA CYS A 105 -12.97 -4.87 2.55
C CYS A 105 -11.64 -5.52 2.18
N TYR A 106 -11.64 -6.77 1.70
CA TYR A 106 -10.42 -7.43 1.20
C TYR A 106 -9.90 -6.77 -0.07
N ALA A 107 -10.75 -6.49 -1.05
CA ALA A 107 -10.34 -5.79 -2.26
C ALA A 107 -9.74 -4.41 -1.94
N LEU A 108 -10.39 -3.64 -1.06
CA LEU A 108 -9.91 -2.34 -0.62
C LEU A 108 -8.61 -2.42 0.19
N SER A 109 -8.40 -3.50 0.95
CA SER A 109 -7.17 -3.72 1.72
C SER A 109 -6.02 -4.16 0.81
N PHE A 110 -6.28 -5.05 -0.15
CA PHE A 110 -5.27 -5.54 -1.07
C PHE A 110 -4.84 -4.47 -2.07
N ALA A 111 -5.71 -3.51 -2.39
CA ALA A 111 -5.42 -2.39 -3.27
C ALA A 111 -4.37 -1.41 -2.73
N THR A 112 -4.12 -1.36 -1.41
CA THR A 112 -3.31 -0.30 -0.79
C THR A 112 -1.81 -0.55 -0.85
N VAL A 113 -1.38 -1.82 -0.89
CA VAL A 113 0.02 -2.18 -0.60
C VAL A 113 1.01 -1.71 -1.65
N ILE A 114 0.80 -2.01 -2.94
CA ILE A 114 1.73 -1.54 -4.00
C ILE A 114 1.75 -0.01 -4.09
N PRO A 115 0.60 0.71 -4.13
CA PRO A 115 0.62 2.17 -4.12
C PRO A 115 1.40 2.75 -2.94
N ALA A 116 1.17 2.23 -1.74
CA ALA A 116 1.84 2.72 -0.54
C ALA A 116 3.34 2.40 -0.55
N LEU A 117 3.73 1.21 -1.01
CA LEU A 117 5.13 0.80 -1.11
C LEU A 117 5.90 1.70 -2.07
N LEU A 118 5.36 1.94 -3.27
CA LEU A 118 6.03 2.75 -4.29
C LEU A 118 6.11 4.23 -3.89
N GLU A 119 5.06 4.77 -3.27
CA GLU A 119 5.14 6.14 -2.74
C GLU A 119 6.13 6.27 -1.59
N THR A 120 6.20 5.26 -0.72
CA THR A 120 7.19 5.26 0.36
C THR A 120 8.61 5.17 -0.19
N ASP A 121 8.83 4.37 -1.24
CA ASP A 121 10.13 4.28 -1.93
C ASP A 121 10.54 5.62 -2.55
N LEU A 122 9.59 6.32 -3.19
CA LEU A 122 9.84 7.67 -3.74
C LEU A 122 10.20 8.67 -2.64
N LEU A 123 9.51 8.62 -1.50
CA LEU A 123 9.83 9.45 -0.34
C LEU A 123 11.24 9.15 0.18
N LEU A 124 11.56 7.88 0.40
CA LEU A 124 12.88 7.46 0.91
C LEU A 124 14.01 7.81 -0.05
N GLY A 125 13.78 7.67 -1.36
CA GLY A 125 14.70 8.09 -2.41
C GLY A 125 14.95 9.59 -2.39
N SER A 126 13.90 10.40 -2.20
CA SER A 126 14.03 11.86 -2.08
C SER A 126 14.84 12.28 -0.85
N LEU A 127 14.73 11.52 0.24
CA LEU A 127 15.44 11.80 1.49
C LEU A 127 16.91 11.33 1.46
N ARG A 128 17.34 10.60 0.42
CA ARG A 128 18.68 9.99 0.29
C ARG A 128 19.09 9.14 1.50
N ILE A 129 18.13 8.67 2.30
CA ILE A 129 18.38 7.92 3.55
C ILE A 129 18.97 6.55 3.22
N PHE A 130 18.61 5.97 2.07
CA PHE A 130 19.14 4.69 1.60
C PHE A 130 20.01 4.89 0.37
N ARG A 131 21.26 4.40 0.42
CA ARG A 131 22.03 4.15 -0.81
C ARG A 131 21.40 2.95 -1.50
N ARG A 132 21.10 3.06 -2.80
CA ARG A 132 20.77 1.90 -3.62
C ARG A 132 21.89 0.88 -3.43
N LEU A 133 21.57 -0.25 -2.82
CA LEU A 133 22.45 -1.41 -2.84
C LEU A 133 22.43 -1.93 -4.26
N THR A 134 23.38 -1.49 -5.08
CA THR A 134 23.67 -2.10 -6.37
C THR A 134 24.18 -3.51 -6.10
N GLY A 135 23.25 -4.46 -6.06
CA GLY A 135 23.59 -5.89 -6.09
C GLY A 135 24.28 -6.22 -7.41
N PRO A 136 25.18 -7.22 -7.44
CA PRO A 136 25.77 -7.66 -8.70
C PRO A 136 24.66 -8.03 -9.67
N ALA A 137 24.73 -7.49 -10.89
CA ALA A 137 23.79 -7.85 -11.95
C ALA A 137 23.78 -9.38 -12.07
N PHE A 138 22.60 -10.00 -11.88
CA PHE A 138 22.42 -11.42 -12.09
C PHE A 138 22.68 -11.69 -13.56
N ARG A 139 23.94 -11.99 -13.89
CA ARG A 139 24.38 -12.36 -15.22
C ARG A 139 23.79 -13.73 -15.46
N SER A 140 22.67 -13.79 -16.18
CA SER A 140 22.12 -15.01 -16.73
C SER A 140 23.25 -15.77 -17.42
N LEU A 141 23.64 -16.92 -16.87
CA LEU A 141 24.59 -17.84 -17.51
C LEU A 141 23.94 -18.32 -18.82
N PRO A 142 24.46 -17.98 -20.00
CA PRO A 142 23.99 -18.58 -21.23
C PRO A 142 24.68 -19.94 -21.36
N GLY A 143 23.96 -21.03 -21.08
CA GLY A 143 24.58 -22.36 -21.17
C GLY A 143 23.70 -23.57 -20.90
N PHE A 144 22.38 -23.51 -21.08
CA PHE A 144 21.50 -24.68 -20.88
C PHE A 144 20.73 -25.14 -22.12
N PHE A 145 21.15 -24.76 -23.33
CA PHE A 145 20.56 -25.34 -24.56
C PHE A 145 21.65 -25.71 -25.56
N MET A 146 22.16 -26.95 -25.44
CA MET A 146 22.63 -27.72 -26.59
C MET A 146 21.81 -29.01 -26.62
N PRO A 147 21.03 -29.26 -27.69
CA PRO A 147 20.41 -30.57 -27.90
C PRO A 147 21.49 -31.55 -28.40
N ALA A 148 21.47 -32.77 -27.86
CA ALA A 148 22.16 -33.92 -28.43
C ALA A 148 21.12 -34.83 -29.09
#